data_AF-A0A6S9B882-F1
#
_entry.id   AF-A0A6S9B882-F1
#
_cell.length_a   1.000
_cell.length_b   1.000
_cell.length_c   1.000
_cell.angle_alpha   90.00
_cell.angle_beta   90.00
_cell.angle_gamma   90.00
#
_symmetry.space_group_name_H-M   'P 1'
#
loop_
_entity.id
_entity.type
_entity.pdbx_description
1 polymer ?
#
loop_
_entity_poly.entity_id
_entity_poly.type
_entity_poly.pdbx_seq_one_letter_code
_entity_poly.pdbx_strand_id
1 'polypeptide(L)'
;MKSIFAILSLLLVCLTASTSAFAPSGRTTALMPRTSVAPATTTSLNVFGKKKTAEQKAIEEEKAAKFWQGEWVCKDCGYIYQRAECAGMYFEEQGAGFRCPQCSGPRRRYAKKVGDVVGTTLDGGDAPILIFSFGGVIATIAFGIWAVENL
;
A
#
# COMPACT_ATOMS: atom_id res chain seq x y z
N MET A 1 45.55 11.24 -0.31
CA MET A 1 45.10 9.89 0.13
C MET A 1 44.77 9.81 1.62
N LYS A 2 45.69 10.11 2.56
CA LYS A 2 45.45 10.01 4.02
C LYS A 2 44.27 10.87 4.53
N SER A 3 44.09 12.08 3.99
CA SER A 3 42.97 12.97 4.36
C SER A 3 41.61 12.52 3.85
N ILE A 4 41.56 11.76 2.75
CA ILE A 4 40.32 11.24 2.16
C ILE A 4 39.77 10.10 3.01
N PHE A 5 40.64 9.20 3.48
CA PHE A 5 40.27 8.13 4.41
C PHE A 5 39.76 8.68 5.76
N ALA A 6 40.31 9.79 6.24
CA ALA A 6 39.84 10.44 7.46
C ALA A 6 38.42 11.02 7.29
N ILE A 7 38.13 11.66 6.15
CA ILE A 7 36.81 12.24 5.86
C ILE A 7 35.75 11.15 5.65
N LEU A 8 36.10 10.07 4.93
CA LEU A 8 35.23 8.89 4.75
C LEU A 8 34.92 8.20 6.09
N SER A 9 35.92 8.06 6.96
CA SER A 9 35.73 7.50 8.31
C SER A 9 34.81 8.37 9.17
N LEU A 10 34.92 9.70 9.07
CA LEU A 10 34.10 10.62 9.85
C LEU A 10 32.63 10.61 9.38
N LEU A 11 32.41 10.59 8.05
CA LEU A 11 31.08 10.44 7.46
C LEU A 11 30.42 9.11 7.85
N LEU A 12 31.19 8.01 7.84
CA LEU A 12 30.68 6.68 8.21
C LEU A 12 30.22 6.63 9.69
N VAL A 13 30.95 7.28 10.60
CA VAL A 13 30.57 7.37 12.02
C VAL A 13 29.30 8.21 12.19
N CYS A 14 29.17 9.35 11.48
CA CYS A 14 27.98 10.19 11.55
C CYS A 14 26.70 9.50 11.05
N LEU A 15 26.78 8.64 10.02
CA LEU A 15 25.61 7.91 9.53
C LEU A 15 25.13 6.81 10.50
N THR A 16 26.02 6.21 11.29
CA THR A 16 25.66 5.16 12.25
C THR A 16 25.01 5.67 13.54
N ALA A 17 25.13 6.97 13.83
CA ALA A 17 24.53 7.59 15.02
C ALA A 17 23.03 7.91 14.84
N SER A 18 22.49 7.84 13.63
CA SER A 18 21.11 8.27 13.32
C SER A 18 20.04 7.17 13.35
N THR A 19 20.40 5.91 13.67
CA THR A 19 19.46 4.77 13.55
C THR A 19 18.75 4.34 14.83
N SER A 20 18.86 5.08 15.94
CA SER A 20 18.20 4.72 17.21
C SER A 20 16.94 5.56 17.49
N ALA A 21 15.91 5.46 16.63
CA ALA A 21 14.63 6.11 16.92
C ALA A 21 13.42 5.47 16.21
N PHE A 22 13.30 4.14 16.20
CA PHE A 22 12.01 3.49 15.91
C PHE A 22 11.83 2.26 16.81
N ALA A 23 11.23 2.48 17.98
CA ALA A 23 10.65 1.42 18.79
C ALA A 23 9.12 1.41 18.56
N PRO A 24 8.51 0.36 18.01
CA PRO A 24 7.07 0.21 18.03
C PRO A 24 6.64 -0.11 19.47
N SER A 25 5.86 0.80 20.07
CA SER A 25 5.21 0.57 21.36
C SER A 25 4.13 -0.49 21.19
N GLY A 26 4.42 -1.71 21.65
CA GLY A 26 3.46 -2.80 21.70
C GLY A 26 2.35 -2.46 22.70
N ARG A 27 1.11 -2.35 22.21
CA ARG A 27 -0.07 -2.27 23.07
C ARG A 27 -0.90 -3.53 22.92
N THR A 28 -0.72 -4.40 23.90
CA THR A 28 -1.46 -5.64 24.12
C THR A 28 -2.90 -5.33 24.51
N THR A 29 -3.81 -5.90 23.72
CA THR A 29 -5.18 -6.38 24.04
C THR A 29 -5.80 -6.07 25.40
N ALA A 30 -6.98 -5.45 25.39
CA ALA A 30 -8.03 -5.69 26.37
C ALA A 30 -9.29 -6.18 25.63
N LEU A 31 -9.53 -7.50 25.73
CA LEU A 31 -10.77 -8.16 25.34
C LEU A 31 -11.88 -7.80 26.31
N MET A 32 -13.07 -7.47 25.80
CA MET A 32 -14.32 -7.54 26.56
C MET A 32 -15.25 -8.56 25.90
N PRO A 33 -15.78 -9.54 26.63
CA PRO A 33 -16.78 -10.46 26.10
C PRO A 33 -18.16 -9.80 26.19
N ARG A 34 -18.84 -9.63 25.06
CA ARG A 34 -20.28 -9.33 25.05
C ARG A 34 -21.04 -10.52 24.46
N THR A 35 -21.55 -11.34 25.36
CA THR A 35 -22.59 -12.32 25.09
C THR A 35 -23.93 -11.63 24.82
N SER A 36 -24.53 -11.90 23.66
CA SER A 36 -25.98 -11.90 23.50
C SER A 36 -26.40 -12.73 22.28
N VAL A 37 -26.75 -13.99 22.58
CA VAL A 37 -27.87 -14.81 22.08
C VAL A 37 -28.50 -14.40 20.73
N ALA A 38 -28.47 -15.35 19.80
CA ALA A 38 -29.21 -15.36 18.53
C ALA A 38 -30.73 -15.44 18.73
N PRO A 39 -31.50 -15.07 17.69
CA PRO A 39 -32.26 -16.15 17.05
C PRO A 39 -31.97 -16.20 15.54
N ALA A 40 -31.88 -17.44 15.07
CA ALA A 40 -31.81 -17.77 13.67
C ALA A 40 -33.10 -17.33 12.95
N THR A 41 -32.97 -16.43 11.98
CA THR A 41 -33.97 -16.24 10.93
C THR A 41 -33.39 -16.80 9.64
N THR A 42 -33.59 -18.09 9.43
CA THR A 42 -33.38 -18.76 8.14
C THR A 42 -34.56 -18.44 7.23
N THR A 43 -34.58 -17.27 6.61
CA THR A 43 -35.44 -17.01 5.45
C THR A 43 -34.69 -17.44 4.20
N SER A 44 -34.77 -18.74 3.90
CA SER A 44 -34.43 -19.29 2.60
C SER A 44 -35.42 -18.77 1.55
N LEU A 45 -35.12 -17.63 0.93
CA LEU A 45 -35.74 -17.21 -0.31
C LEU A 45 -34.79 -17.50 -1.47
N ASN A 46 -34.56 -18.79 -1.73
CA ASN A 46 -34.02 -19.26 -3.00
C ASN A 46 -35.13 -19.22 -4.05
N VAL A 47 -35.57 -18.02 -4.47
CA VAL A 47 -36.74 -17.92 -5.37
C VAL A 47 -36.37 -17.83 -6.84
N PHE A 48 -35.25 -17.24 -7.28
CA PHE A 48 -34.81 -17.38 -8.68
C PHE A 48 -33.29 -17.25 -8.83
N GLY A 49 -32.56 -18.29 -8.40
CA GLY A 49 -31.14 -18.43 -8.73
C GLY A 49 -30.98 -18.87 -10.19
N LYS A 50 -30.82 -17.93 -11.12
CA LYS A 50 -30.22 -18.26 -12.42
C LYS A 50 -28.81 -18.77 -12.13
N LYS A 51 -28.58 -20.08 -12.28
CA LYS A 51 -27.23 -20.65 -12.24
C LYS A 51 -26.41 -19.90 -13.29
N LYS A 52 -25.44 -19.11 -12.85
CA LYS A 52 -24.47 -18.41 -13.70
C LYS A 52 -23.85 -19.46 -14.64
N THR A 53 -24.02 -19.27 -15.95
CA THR A 53 -23.53 -20.23 -16.96
C THR A 53 -22.01 -20.36 -16.85
N ALA A 54 -21.46 -21.52 -17.21
CA ALA A 54 -20.03 -21.80 -17.12
C ALA A 54 -19.19 -20.72 -17.85
N GLU A 55 -19.71 -20.20 -18.95
CA GLU A 55 -19.13 -19.09 -19.72
C GLU A 55 -19.09 -17.77 -18.93
N GLN A 56 -20.15 -17.44 -18.19
CA GLN A 56 -20.19 -16.25 -17.33
C GLN A 56 -19.26 -16.33 -16.13
N LYS A 57 -18.92 -17.55 -15.68
CA LYS A 57 -17.89 -17.78 -14.65
C LYS A 57 -16.49 -17.63 -15.23
N ALA A 58 -16.21 -18.21 -16.39
CA ALA A 58 -14.91 -18.06 -17.05
C ALA A 58 -14.57 -16.60 -17.35
N ILE A 59 -15.55 -15.83 -17.84
CA ILE A 59 -15.39 -14.38 -18.09
C ILE A 59 -15.14 -13.61 -16.78
N GLU A 60 -15.75 -14.02 -15.67
CA GLU A 60 -15.53 -13.39 -14.36
C GLU A 60 -14.18 -13.75 -13.75
N GLU A 61 -13.67 -14.96 -14.00
CA GLU A 61 -12.35 -15.43 -13.58
C GLU A 61 -11.24 -14.74 -14.39
N GLU A 62 -11.40 -14.60 -15.70
CA GLU A 62 -10.48 -13.82 -16.54
C GLU A 62 -10.48 -12.33 -16.14
N LYS A 63 -11.65 -11.78 -15.83
CA LYS A 63 -11.75 -10.42 -15.30
C LYS A 63 -11.11 -10.31 -13.93
N ALA A 64 -11.33 -11.27 -13.04
CA ALA A 64 -10.65 -11.31 -11.76
C ALA A 64 -9.14 -11.26 -11.97
N ALA A 65 -8.58 -12.12 -12.83
CA ALA A 65 -7.14 -12.14 -13.12
C ALA A 65 -6.60 -10.79 -13.63
N LYS A 66 -7.44 -9.99 -14.31
CA LYS A 66 -7.08 -8.65 -14.78
C LYS A 66 -7.11 -7.58 -13.69
N PHE A 67 -7.93 -7.77 -12.66
CA PHE A 67 -8.10 -6.80 -11.57
C PHE A 67 -7.21 -7.11 -10.37
N TRP A 68 -6.90 -6.07 -9.59
CA TRP A 68 -6.17 -6.24 -8.35
C TRP A 68 -6.84 -7.24 -7.40
N GLN A 69 -6.09 -8.28 -7.02
CA GLN A 69 -6.55 -9.37 -6.14
C GLN A 69 -6.47 -9.04 -4.65
N GLY A 70 -5.71 -8.00 -4.30
CA GLY A 70 -5.57 -7.58 -2.91
C GLY A 70 -6.72 -6.69 -2.43
N GLU A 71 -6.60 -6.25 -1.18
CA GLU A 71 -7.56 -5.34 -0.56
C GLU A 71 -7.30 -3.90 -1.00
N TRP A 72 -8.36 -3.11 -1.13
CA TRP A 72 -8.27 -1.66 -1.28
C TRP A 72 -8.61 -0.99 0.03
N VAL A 73 -7.69 -0.19 0.57
CA VAL A 73 -7.84 0.45 1.88
C VAL A 73 -7.83 1.95 1.76
N CYS A 74 -8.81 2.62 2.36
CA CYS A 74 -8.87 4.08 2.40
C CYS A 74 -7.77 4.65 3.30
N LYS A 75 -6.93 5.55 2.76
CA LYS A 75 -5.84 6.21 3.51
C LYS A 75 -6.34 7.09 4.66
N ASP A 76 -7.53 7.68 4.57
CA ASP A 76 -7.99 8.63 5.59
C ASP A 76 -8.60 7.97 6.82
N CYS A 77 -9.29 6.84 6.64
CA CYS A 77 -10.10 6.23 7.70
C CYS A 77 -9.87 4.72 7.89
N GLY A 78 -9.05 4.09 7.04
CA GLY A 78 -8.75 2.67 7.13
C GLY A 78 -9.87 1.74 6.65
N TYR A 79 -10.98 2.26 6.11
CA TYR A 79 -12.05 1.43 5.57
C TYR A 79 -11.54 0.53 4.43
N ILE A 80 -11.82 -0.77 4.55
CA ILE A 80 -11.46 -1.80 3.58
C ILE A 80 -12.63 -1.96 2.61
N TYR A 81 -12.37 -1.77 1.32
CA TYR A 81 -13.38 -1.88 0.28
C TYR A 81 -13.89 -3.32 0.15
N GLN A 82 -15.19 -3.51 0.38
CA GLN A 82 -15.86 -4.77 0.11
C GLN A 82 -16.77 -4.66 -1.11
N ARG A 83 -16.59 -5.57 -2.08
CA ARG A 83 -17.42 -5.61 -3.31
C ARG A 83 -18.91 -5.76 -3.00
N ALA A 84 -19.25 -6.54 -1.98
CA ALA A 84 -20.64 -6.77 -1.56
C ALA A 84 -21.35 -5.46 -1.15
N GLU A 85 -20.63 -4.55 -0.49
CA GLU A 85 -21.17 -3.28 -0.01
C GLU A 85 -21.16 -2.20 -1.11
N CYS A 86 -20.29 -2.35 -2.11
CA CYS A 86 -20.03 -1.34 -3.12
C CYS A 86 -20.43 -1.79 -4.54
N ALA A 87 -21.74 -2.01 -4.75
CA ALA A 87 -22.36 -2.32 -6.04
C ALA A 87 -21.89 -3.62 -6.74
N GLY A 88 -21.16 -4.49 -6.04
CA GLY A 88 -20.66 -5.76 -6.59
C GLY A 88 -19.55 -5.61 -7.64
N MET A 89 -19.08 -4.38 -7.90
CA MET A 89 -18.10 -4.11 -8.96
C MET A 89 -16.68 -4.16 -8.42
N TYR A 90 -15.70 -4.32 -9.32
CA TYR A 90 -14.30 -4.16 -8.93
C TYR A 90 -13.98 -2.68 -8.68
N PHE A 91 -13.07 -2.42 -7.75
CA PHE A 91 -12.69 -1.06 -7.37
C PHE A 91 -12.18 -0.22 -8.57
N GLU A 92 -11.53 -0.87 -9.53
CA GLU A 92 -11.00 -0.23 -10.73
C GLU A 92 -12.10 0.21 -11.71
N GLU A 93 -13.20 -0.54 -11.78
CA GLU A 93 -14.38 -0.23 -12.61
C GLU A 93 -15.24 0.87 -11.99
N GLN A 94 -15.10 1.10 -10.69
CA GLN A 94 -15.90 2.07 -9.96
C GLN A 94 -15.58 3.51 -10.39
N GLY A 95 -16.52 4.24 -10.99
CA GLY A 95 -16.27 5.58 -11.55
C GLY A 95 -15.80 6.67 -10.57
N ALA A 96 -15.44 7.84 -11.12
CA ALA A 96 -14.90 8.99 -10.36
C ALA A 96 -15.84 9.57 -9.29
N GLY A 97 -17.12 9.19 -9.29
CA GLY A 97 -18.11 9.60 -8.28
C GLY A 97 -18.08 8.79 -6.98
N PHE A 98 -17.26 7.73 -6.89
CA PHE A 98 -17.21 6.92 -5.67
C PHE A 98 -16.60 7.65 -4.49
N ARG A 99 -17.32 7.53 -3.35
CA ARG A 99 -16.94 8.08 -2.06
C ARG A 99 -16.86 6.97 -1.04
N CYS A 100 -15.87 7.06 -0.16
CA CYS A 100 -15.78 6.16 0.98
C CYS A 100 -17.03 6.27 1.86
N PRO A 101 -17.70 5.15 2.22
CA PRO A 101 -18.90 5.19 3.04
C PRO A 101 -18.64 5.70 4.47
N GLN A 102 -17.42 5.55 4.98
CA GLN A 102 -17.08 5.93 6.35
C GLN A 102 -16.60 7.39 6.47
N CYS A 103 -15.83 7.90 5.50
CA CYS A 103 -15.21 9.23 5.58
C CYS A 103 -15.55 10.18 4.43
N SER A 104 -16.42 9.77 3.50
CA SER A 104 -16.77 10.51 2.27
C SER A 104 -15.59 10.85 1.34
N GLY A 105 -14.42 10.25 1.56
CA GLY A 105 -13.21 10.52 0.80
C GLY A 105 -13.30 10.09 -0.67
N PRO A 106 -12.68 10.83 -1.60
CA PRO A 106 -12.66 10.48 -3.01
C PRO A 106 -11.88 9.18 -3.27
N ARG A 107 -12.28 8.46 -4.34
CA ARG A 107 -11.65 7.20 -4.82
C ARG A 107 -10.12 7.22 -4.85
N ARG A 108 -9.50 8.35 -5.21
CA ARG A 108 -8.03 8.50 -5.30
C ARG A 108 -7.26 8.31 -3.98
N ARG A 109 -7.95 8.28 -2.83
CA ARG A 109 -7.31 8.10 -1.51
C ARG A 109 -7.24 6.64 -1.07
N TYR A 110 -7.65 5.70 -1.92
CA TYR A 110 -7.48 4.28 -1.65
C TYR A 110 -6.10 3.79 -2.10
N ALA A 111 -5.47 2.96 -1.27
CA ALA A 111 -4.21 2.31 -1.54
C ALA A 111 -4.43 0.80 -1.71
N LYS A 112 -3.61 0.18 -2.56
CA LYS A 112 -3.55 -1.27 -2.71
C LYS A 112 -2.82 -1.88 -1.51
N LYS A 113 -3.42 -2.91 -0.91
CA LYS A 113 -2.87 -3.67 0.21
C LYS A 113 -2.80 -5.16 -0.16
N VAL A 114 -1.67 -5.79 0.15
CA VAL A 114 -1.46 -7.24 0.02
C VAL A 114 -0.93 -7.74 1.36
N GLY A 115 -1.71 -8.58 2.05
CA GLY A 115 -1.37 -9.01 3.42
C GLY A 115 -1.26 -7.81 4.37
N ASP A 116 -0.27 -7.81 5.25
CA ASP A 116 -0.06 -6.73 6.22
C ASP A 116 0.64 -5.48 5.64
N VAL A 117 1.05 -5.52 4.37
CA VAL A 117 1.76 -4.42 3.73
C VAL A 117 0.80 -3.61 2.87
N VAL A 118 0.57 -2.36 3.27
CA VAL A 118 -0.06 -1.34 2.44
C VAL A 118 1.02 -0.79 1.52
N GLY A 119 0.78 -0.78 0.20
CA GLY A 119 1.78 -0.43 -0.82
C GLY A 119 2.33 0.99 -0.67
N THR A 120 3.36 1.15 0.16
CA THR A 120 4.15 2.37 0.28
C THR A 120 5.25 2.45 -0.78
N THR A 121 5.50 1.37 -1.53
CA THR A 121 6.68 1.22 -2.39
C THR A 121 6.42 0.87 -3.86
N LEU A 122 5.16 0.69 -4.30
CA LEU A 122 4.89 0.21 -5.68
C LEU A 122 3.87 1.02 -6.50
N ASP A 123 3.20 2.03 -5.94
CA ASP A 123 2.29 2.94 -6.67
C ASP A 123 2.52 4.45 -6.36
N GLY A 124 3.58 4.78 -5.61
CA GLY A 124 3.92 6.16 -5.24
C GLY A 124 5.11 6.64 -6.05
N GLY A 125 4.95 7.77 -6.75
CA GLY A 125 5.93 8.43 -7.62
C GLY A 125 7.22 8.92 -6.94
N ASP A 126 7.75 8.19 -5.97
CA ASP A 126 9.04 8.45 -5.33
C ASP A 126 10.22 7.76 -6.04
N ALA A 127 10.00 6.82 -6.97
CA ALA A 127 11.11 6.27 -7.75
C ALA A 127 11.89 7.36 -8.51
N PRO A 128 11.25 8.34 -9.18
CA PRO A 128 11.95 9.47 -9.78
C PRO A 128 12.73 10.31 -8.76
N ILE A 129 12.15 10.60 -7.58
CA ILE A 129 12.83 11.45 -6.59
C ILE A 129 14.07 10.76 -6.03
N LEU A 130 14.00 9.44 -5.80
CA LEU A 130 15.14 8.65 -5.33
C LEU A 130 16.24 8.56 -6.40
N ILE A 131 15.87 8.32 -7.66
CA ILE A 131 16.84 8.24 -8.77
C ILE A 131 17.58 9.57 -8.94
N PHE A 132 16.87 10.70 -8.95
CA PHE A 132 17.52 12.01 -9.11
C PHE A 132 18.34 12.41 -7.89
N SER A 133 17.87 12.09 -6.67
CA SER A 133 18.59 12.41 -5.44
C SER A 133 19.90 11.64 -5.34
N PHE A 134 19.85 10.31 -5.46
CA PHE A 134 21.06 9.49 -5.40
C PHE A 134 21.95 9.68 -6.63
N GLY A 135 21.37 9.80 -7.82
CA GLY A 135 22.10 10.07 -9.06
C GLY A 135 22.87 11.38 -9.02
N GLY A 136 22.26 12.45 -8.49
CA GLY A 136 22.92 13.76 -8.34
C GLY A 136 24.10 13.72 -7.37
N VAL A 137 23.95 13.04 -6.24
CA VAL A 137 25.04 12.87 -5.26
C VAL A 137 26.20 12.07 -5.86
N ILE A 138 25.90 10.95 -6.52
CA ILE A 138 26.93 10.12 -7.18
C ILE A 138 27.66 10.93 -8.25
N ALA A 139 26.94 11.67 -9.09
CA ALA A 139 27.53 12.49 -10.15
C ALA A 139 28.45 13.58 -9.58
N THR A 140 28.06 14.21 -8.46
CA THR A 140 28.87 15.25 -7.80
C THR A 140 30.17 14.68 -7.23
N ILE A 141 30.09 13.50 -6.59
CA ILE A 141 31.28 12.80 -6.07
C ILE A 141 32.20 12.39 -7.22
N ALA A 142 31.65 11.83 -8.30
CA ALA A 142 32.43 11.41 -9.46
C ALA A 142 33.14 12.60 -10.13
N PHE A 143 32.46 13.73 -10.29
CA PHE A 143 33.06 14.95 -10.82
C PHE A 143 34.17 15.48 -9.91
N GLY A 144 33.96 15.46 -8.59
CA GLY A 144 34.98 15.88 -7.62
C GLY A 144 36.25 15.03 -7.69
N ILE A 145 36.13 13.71 -7.83
CA ILE A 145 37.30 12.81 -7.97
C ILE A 145 38.01 13.09 -9.30
N TRP A 146 37.27 13.17 -10.40
CA TRP A 146 37.83 13.45 -11.72
C TRP A 146 38.59 14.78 -11.77
N ALA A 147 38.03 15.83 -11.16
CA ALA A 147 38.63 17.16 -11.12
C ALA A 147 39.94 17.19 -10.31
N VAL A 148 40.10 16.35 -9.29
CA VAL A 148 41.35 16.26 -8.52
C VAL A 148 42.47 15.56 -9.31
N GLU A 149 42.12 14.68 -10.25
CA GLU A 149 43.10 13.89 -11.02
C GLU A 149 43.49 14.54 -12.35
N ASN A 150 42.62 15.36 -12.94
CA ASN A 150 42.76 15.84 -14.32
C ASN A 150 42.93 17.37 -14.46
N LEU A 151 42.95 18.09 -13.34
CA LEU A 151 43.02 19.55 -13.28
C LEU A 151 44.17 19.97 -12.35
#